data_AF-A0A4P7UJL5-F1
#
_entry.id   AF-A0A4P7UJL5-F1
#
_cell.length_a   1.000
_cell.length_b   1.000
_cell.length_c   1.000
_cell.angle_alpha   90.00
_cell.angle_beta   90.00
_cell.angle_gamma   90.00
#
_symmetry.space_group_name_H-M   'P 1'
#
loop_
_entity.id
_entity.type
_entity.pdbx_description
1 polymer ?
#
loop_
_entity_poly.entity_id
_entity_poly.type
_entity_poly.pdbx_seq_one_letter_code
_entity_poly.pdbx_strand_id
1 'polypeptide(L)'
;MSSAIDQDVELIREAVNESLKFEKKLLQDVEESIHPPVQLLVDKATQFKIAVTMQAQGECQGSITAEGSMIKSNLISSSDAVNLFLRGHTQEPFVYENARQPIYLAHPALPMVNLVQPTIASTFYCNENLNEVGVTARFVPFFHGGSL
;
A
#
# COMPACT_ATOMS: atom_id res chain seq x y z
N MET A 1 -60.85 -2.71 21.78
CA MET A 1 -60.07 -3.70 21.00
C MET A 1 -58.96 -3.06 20.17
N SER A 2 -59.13 -1.84 19.62
CA SER A 2 -58.07 -1.14 18.85
C SER A 2 -56.75 -0.94 19.62
N SER A 3 -56.80 -0.59 20.91
CA SER A 3 -55.61 -0.18 21.66
C SER A 3 -54.58 -1.28 21.93
N ALA A 4 -55.00 -2.55 21.94
CA ALA A 4 -54.10 -3.69 22.16
C ALA A 4 -53.30 -3.98 20.88
N ILE A 5 -53.94 -3.89 19.72
CA ILE A 5 -53.29 -4.04 18.42
C ILE A 5 -52.27 -2.91 18.21
N ASP A 6 -52.63 -1.68 18.59
CA ASP A 6 -51.71 -0.53 18.49
C ASP A 6 -50.48 -0.70 19.41
N GLN A 7 -50.65 -1.30 20.60
CA GLN A 7 -49.52 -1.64 21.49
C GLN A 7 -48.63 -2.74 20.90
N ASP A 8 -49.22 -3.82 20.37
CA ASP A 8 -48.46 -4.90 19.76
C ASP A 8 -47.66 -4.42 18.54
N VAL A 9 -48.24 -3.53 17.74
CA VAL A 9 -47.57 -2.92 16.58
C VAL A 9 -46.38 -2.06 17.01
N GLU A 10 -46.49 -1.29 18.10
CA GLU A 10 -45.37 -0.50 18.62
C GLU A 10 -44.26 -1.39 19.20
N LEU A 11 -44.60 -2.46 19.91
CA LEU A 11 -43.61 -3.43 20.40
C LEU A 11 -42.84 -4.10 19.25
N ILE A 12 -43.54 -4.46 18.16
CA ILE A 12 -42.91 -4.99 16.95
C ILE A 12 -42.00 -3.94 16.32
N ARG A 13 -42.43 -2.68 16.26
CA ARG A 13 -41.65 -1.58 15.68
C ARG A 13 -40.38 -1.30 16.48
N GLU A 14 -40.44 -1.34 17.81
CA GLU A 14 -39.25 -1.23 18.67
C GLU A 14 -38.29 -2.39 18.44
N ALA A 15 -38.77 -3.62 18.45
CA ALA A 15 -37.92 -4.80 18.25
C ALA A 15 -37.22 -4.80 16.88
N VAL A 16 -37.91 -4.35 15.82
CA VAL A 16 -37.33 -4.19 14.48
C VAL A 16 -36.26 -3.09 14.48
N ASN A 17 -36.52 -1.95 15.11
CA ASN A 17 -35.55 -0.86 15.20
C ASN A 17 -34.30 -1.24 15.99
N GLU A 18 -34.45 -2.00 17.08
CA GLU A 18 -33.34 -2.52 17.87
C GLU A 18 -32.49 -3.50 17.04
N SER A 19 -33.16 -4.39 16.30
CA SER A 19 -32.49 -5.34 15.38
C SER A 19 -31.69 -4.62 14.29
N LEU A 20 -32.26 -3.58 13.67
CA LEU A 20 -31.57 -2.77 12.66
C LEU A 20 -30.37 -2.00 13.23
N LYS A 21 -30.47 -1.50 14.46
CA LYS A 21 -29.34 -0.85 15.15
C LYS A 21 -28.23 -1.85 15.45
N PHE A 22 -28.59 -3.04 15.91
CA PHE A 22 -27.64 -4.11 16.17
C PHE A 22 -26.92 -4.54 14.88
N GLU A 23 -27.66 -4.77 13.79
CA GLU A 23 -27.09 -5.16 12.50
C GLU A 23 -26.11 -4.10 11.98
N LYS A 24 -26.49 -2.81 12.03
CA LYS A 24 -25.58 -1.72 11.63
C LYS A 24 -24.31 -1.69 12.47
N LYS A 25 -24.45 -1.85 13.79
CA LYS A 25 -23.30 -1.87 14.69
C LYS A 25 -22.39 -3.07 14.43
N LEU A 26 -22.97 -4.26 14.23
CA LEU A 26 -22.23 -5.46 13.90
C LEU A 26 -21.46 -5.31 12.58
N LEU A 27 -22.10 -4.76 11.53
CA LEU A 27 -21.44 -4.53 10.25
C LEU A 27 -20.29 -3.53 10.38
N GLN A 28 -20.50 -2.44 11.12
CA GLN A 28 -19.45 -1.46 11.37
C GLN A 28 -18.28 -2.07 12.17
N ASP A 29 -18.58 -2.79 13.26
CA ASP A 29 -17.56 -3.47 14.08
C ASP A 29 -16.78 -4.48 13.22
N VAL A 30 -17.46 -5.23 12.34
CA VAL A 30 -16.84 -6.21 11.43
C VAL A 30 -15.98 -5.52 10.36
N GLU A 31 -16.45 -4.45 9.73
CA GLU A 31 -15.65 -3.67 8.76
C GLU A 31 -14.40 -3.06 9.40
N GLU A 32 -14.50 -2.57 10.64
CA GLU A 32 -13.37 -2.03 11.39
C GLU A 32 -12.40 -3.14 11.84
N SER A 33 -12.89 -4.38 12.03
CA SER A 33 -12.10 -5.53 12.49
C SER A 33 -11.43 -6.31 11.36
N ILE A 34 -11.98 -6.30 10.15
CA ILE A 34 -11.44 -7.03 9.01
C ILE A 34 -10.39 -6.17 8.33
N HIS A 35 -9.15 -6.31 8.77
CA HIS A 35 -8.01 -5.79 8.01
C HIS A 35 -7.69 -6.74 6.85
N PRO A 36 -7.42 -6.21 5.63
CA PRO A 36 -6.91 -7.03 4.55
C PRO A 36 -5.65 -7.77 5.00
N PRO A 37 -5.42 -9.01 4.54
CA PRO A 37 -4.24 -9.78 4.92
C PRO A 37 -2.98 -8.95 4.68
N VAL A 38 -2.13 -8.84 5.71
CA VAL A 38 -0.90 -8.06 5.63
C VAL A 38 -0.01 -8.67 4.54
N GLN A 39 0.15 -7.94 3.44
CA GLN A 39 1.10 -8.29 2.40
C GLN A 39 2.47 -7.78 2.82
N LEU A 40 3.26 -8.68 3.40
CA LEU A 40 4.61 -8.38 3.88
C LEU A 40 5.53 -7.93 2.75
N LEU A 41 5.42 -8.54 1.57
CA LEU A 41 6.35 -8.36 0.47
C LEU A 41 5.62 -8.11 -0.85
N VAL A 42 6.02 -7.03 -1.52
CA VAL A 42 5.61 -6.72 -2.89
C VAL A 42 6.86 -6.77 -3.77
N ASP A 43 6.92 -7.74 -4.68
CA ASP A 43 7.94 -7.85 -5.74
C ASP A 43 7.29 -7.64 -7.12
N LYS A 44 8.05 -7.10 -8.08
CA LYS A 44 7.64 -6.88 -9.49
C LYS A 44 6.30 -6.14 -9.67
N ALA A 45 5.96 -5.21 -8.77
CA ALA A 45 4.73 -4.43 -8.86
C ALA A 45 4.93 -3.10 -9.60
N THR A 46 3.93 -2.65 -10.34
CA THR A 46 3.91 -1.29 -10.91
C THR A 46 3.75 -0.24 -9.82
N GLN A 47 4.09 1.02 -10.10
CA GLN A 47 3.84 2.14 -9.18
C GLN A 47 2.40 2.16 -8.65
N PHE A 48 1.41 1.97 -9.54
CA PHE A 48 0.00 1.89 -9.15
C PHE A 48 -0.25 0.77 -8.15
N LYS A 49 0.24 -0.44 -8.42
CA LYS A 49 0.02 -1.58 -7.52
C LYS A 49 0.70 -1.36 -6.17
N ILE A 50 1.89 -0.74 -6.14
CA ILE A 50 2.56 -0.35 -4.90
C ILE A 50 1.69 0.66 -4.12
N ALA A 51 1.19 1.69 -4.78
CA ALA A 51 0.36 2.72 -4.15
C ALA A 51 -0.97 2.16 -3.61
N VAL A 52 -1.62 1.25 -4.33
CA VAL A 52 -2.84 0.55 -3.86
C VAL A 52 -2.54 -0.25 -2.61
N THR A 53 -1.45 -1.04 -2.62
CA THR A 53 -1.11 -1.86 -1.46
C THR A 53 -0.72 -1.00 -0.26
N MET A 54 0.01 0.11 -0.47
CA MET A 54 0.29 1.08 0.59
C MET A 54 -1.00 1.63 1.20
N GLN A 55 -1.95 2.09 0.39
CA GLN A 55 -3.23 2.63 0.89
C GLN A 55 -3.99 1.58 1.72
N ALA A 56 -3.99 0.32 1.29
CA ALA A 56 -4.66 -0.76 2.01
C ALA A 56 -3.97 -1.14 3.35
N GLN A 57 -2.69 -0.79 3.53
CA GLN A 57 -1.87 -1.22 4.67
C GLN A 57 -1.40 -0.05 5.55
N GLY A 58 -2.16 1.05 5.61
CA GLY A 58 -1.80 2.20 6.43
C GLY A 58 -0.54 2.91 5.93
N GLU A 59 -0.39 2.97 4.60
CA GLU A 59 0.65 3.71 3.87
C GLU A 59 2.06 3.16 4.01
N CYS A 60 2.23 2.00 4.65
CA CYS A 60 3.52 1.32 4.83
C CYS A 60 3.58 0.02 4.03
N GLN A 61 4.61 -0.13 3.19
CA GLN A 61 4.84 -1.35 2.42
C GLN A 61 6.31 -1.76 2.45
N GLY A 62 6.57 -3.01 2.84
CA GLY A 62 7.88 -3.63 2.65
C GLY A 62 8.08 -4.14 1.22
N SER A 63 9.28 -3.96 0.66
CA SER A 63 9.69 -4.65 -0.57
C SER A 63 11.02 -5.38 -0.38
N ILE A 64 11.04 -6.67 -0.71
CA ILE A 64 12.26 -7.45 -0.85
C ILE A 64 12.34 -7.86 -2.32
N THR A 65 13.42 -7.47 -3.00
CA THR A 65 13.66 -7.88 -4.39
C THR A 65 14.91 -8.76 -4.44
N ALA A 66 14.77 -9.96 -5.03
CA ALA A 66 15.85 -10.96 -5.12
C ALA A 66 16.74 -10.80 -6.35
N GLU A 67 16.30 -10.03 -7.36
CA GLU A 67 16.98 -9.95 -8.67
C GLU A 67 17.17 -8.50 -9.14
N GLY A 68 16.87 -7.51 -8.29
CA GLY A 68 16.79 -6.11 -8.70
C GLY A 68 15.75 -5.85 -9.79
N SER A 69 14.77 -6.76 -9.95
CA SER A 69 13.67 -6.66 -10.92
C SER A 69 12.89 -5.35 -10.74
N MET A 70 12.56 -5.00 -9.50
CA MET A 70 11.95 -3.73 -9.10
C MET A 70 12.81 -2.52 -9.50
N ILE A 71 14.12 -2.61 -9.27
CA ILE A 71 15.05 -1.54 -9.65
C ILE A 71 15.08 -1.38 -11.16
N LYS A 72 15.18 -2.48 -11.90
CA LYS A 72 15.23 -2.46 -13.36
C LYS A 72 13.92 -1.97 -13.97
N SER A 73 12.78 -2.55 -13.56
CA SER A 73 11.47 -2.27 -14.17
C SER A 73 10.92 -0.90 -13.78
N ASN A 74 11.14 -0.47 -12.54
CA ASN A 74 10.50 0.73 -12.01
C ASN A 74 11.47 1.89 -11.86
N LEU A 75 12.67 1.68 -11.32
CA LEU A 75 13.58 2.81 -11.09
C LEU A 75 14.35 3.17 -12.36
N ILE A 76 14.90 2.19 -13.07
CA ILE A 76 15.71 2.43 -14.27
C ILE A 76 14.82 2.68 -15.49
N SER A 77 13.74 1.92 -15.66
CA SER A 77 12.90 1.98 -16.86
C SER A 77 11.69 2.93 -16.76
N SER A 78 11.37 3.51 -15.60
CA SER A 78 10.20 4.38 -15.43
C SER A 78 10.49 5.60 -14.55
N SER A 79 10.50 6.79 -15.14
CA SER A 79 10.67 8.05 -14.40
C SER A 79 9.54 8.30 -13.39
N ASP A 80 8.33 7.86 -13.68
CA ASP A 80 7.15 8.19 -12.87
C ASP A 80 7.14 7.42 -11.56
N ALA A 81 7.58 6.16 -11.60
CA ALA A 81 7.67 5.33 -10.41
C ALA A 81 8.68 5.89 -9.40
N VAL A 82 9.79 6.48 -9.88
CA VAL A 82 10.83 7.09 -9.04
C VAL A 82 10.27 8.05 -8.00
N ASN A 83 9.28 8.86 -8.36
CA ASN A 83 8.67 9.84 -7.46
C ASN A 83 8.04 9.17 -6.23
N LEU A 84 7.35 8.03 -6.40
CA LEU A 84 6.80 7.27 -5.27
C LEU A 84 7.92 6.72 -4.36
N PHE A 85 9.02 6.23 -4.92
CA PHE A 85 10.16 5.73 -4.12
C PHE A 85 10.82 6.85 -3.31
N LEU A 86 10.98 8.02 -3.91
CA LEU A 86 11.52 9.19 -3.23
C LEU A 86 10.63 9.60 -2.05
N ARG A 87 9.32 9.69 -2.28
CA ARG A 87 8.34 10.05 -1.25
C ARG A 87 8.18 8.99 -0.18
N GLY A 88 8.31 7.71 -0.54
CA GLY A 88 8.36 6.60 0.42
C GLY A 88 9.52 6.69 1.42
N HIS A 89 10.57 7.47 1.10
CA HIS A 89 11.69 7.73 2.00
C HIS A 89 11.52 9.06 2.77
N THR A 90 10.95 10.09 2.14
CA THR A 90 10.73 11.41 2.79
C THR A 90 9.42 11.50 3.57
N GLN A 91 8.52 10.53 3.39
CA GLN A 91 7.14 10.54 3.90
C GLN A 91 6.32 11.74 3.43
N GLU A 92 6.68 12.32 2.29
CA GLU A 92 5.92 13.40 1.67
C GLU A 92 4.64 12.85 1.02
N PRO A 93 3.52 13.59 1.06
CA PRO A 93 2.26 13.12 0.49
C PRO A 93 2.39 12.75 -0.98
N PHE A 94 1.77 11.66 -1.40
CA PHE A 94 1.79 11.18 -2.78
C PHE A 94 0.36 11.04 -3.31
N VAL A 95 0.14 11.55 -4.52
CA VAL A 95 -1.13 11.41 -5.23
C VAL A 95 -0.87 10.72 -6.55
N TYR A 96 -1.61 9.65 -6.80
CA TYR A 96 -1.64 8.98 -8.10
C TYR A 96 -3.04 9.09 -8.68
N GLU A 97 -3.18 9.83 -9.77
CA GLU A 97 -4.45 9.97 -10.49
C GLU A 97 -4.46 9.04 -11.70
N ASN A 98 -5.46 8.16 -11.77
CA ASN A 98 -5.81 7.45 -13.00
C ASN A 98 -7.31 7.57 -13.28
N ALA A 99 -7.73 7.17 -14.48
CA ALA A 99 -9.13 7.27 -14.91
C ALA A 99 -10.13 6.42 -14.09
N ARG A 100 -9.66 5.52 -13.21
CA ARG A 100 -10.51 4.62 -12.41
C ARG A 100 -10.66 5.07 -10.96
N GLN A 101 -9.58 5.48 -10.31
CA GLN A 101 -9.59 5.87 -8.89
C GLN A 101 -8.31 6.65 -8.53
N PRO A 102 -8.42 7.83 -7.88
CA PRO A 102 -7.27 8.50 -7.31
C PRO A 102 -6.80 7.76 -6.04
N ILE A 103 -5.49 7.61 -5.91
CA ILE A 103 -4.85 7.10 -4.70
C ILE A 103 -4.19 8.28 -4.00
N TYR A 104 -4.52 8.46 -2.73
CA TYR A 104 -3.94 9.45 -1.84
C TYR A 104 -3.19 8.74 -0.72
N LEU A 105 -1.92 9.08 -0.54
CA LEU A 105 -1.06 8.66 0.56
C LEU A 105 -0.56 9.91 1.27
N ALA A 106 -0.86 10.08 2.56
CA ALA A 106 -0.45 11.24 3.34
C ALA A 106 1.04 11.18 3.75
N HIS A 107 1.48 10.00 4.20
CA HIS A 107 2.78 9.69 4.77
C HIS A 107 3.29 8.33 4.28
N PRO A 108 3.50 8.16 2.96
CA PRO A 108 3.96 6.89 2.40
C PRO A 108 5.31 6.47 2.97
N ALA A 109 5.44 5.20 3.35
CA ALA A 109 6.68 4.57 3.79
C ALA A 109 6.96 3.30 2.98
N LEU A 110 8.08 3.28 2.25
CA LEU A 110 8.48 2.16 1.39
C LEU A 110 9.87 1.61 1.78
N PRO A 111 10.03 0.96 2.94
CA PRO A 111 11.28 0.30 3.29
C PRO A 111 11.60 -0.83 2.30
N MET A 112 12.85 -0.86 1.84
CA MET A 112 13.32 -1.83 0.84
C MET A 112 14.58 -2.56 1.27
N VAL A 113 14.60 -3.87 1.05
CA VAL A 113 15.82 -4.69 1.10
C VAL A 113 16.15 -5.15 -0.32
N ASN A 114 17.33 -4.75 -0.79
CA ASN A 114 17.77 -5.00 -2.16
C ASN A 114 18.85 -6.08 -2.19
N LEU A 115 18.46 -7.30 -2.55
CA LEU A 115 19.38 -8.40 -2.84
C LEU A 115 19.68 -8.34 -4.34
N VAL A 116 20.78 -7.70 -4.72
CA VAL A 116 21.05 -7.33 -6.11
C VAL A 116 22.35 -7.93 -6.62
N GLN A 117 22.31 -8.41 -7.87
CA GLN A 117 23.52 -8.83 -8.57
C GLN A 117 24.45 -7.61 -8.78
N PRO A 118 25.79 -7.77 -8.67
CA PRO A 118 26.73 -6.66 -8.85
C PRO A 118 26.55 -5.86 -10.14
N THR A 119 26.18 -6.52 -11.24
CA THR A 119 25.91 -5.88 -12.53
C THR A 119 24.69 -4.96 -12.49
N ILE A 120 23.62 -5.37 -11.78
CA ILE A 120 22.41 -4.55 -11.61
C ILE A 120 22.69 -3.37 -10.69
N ALA A 121 23.42 -3.59 -9.59
CA ALA A 121 23.86 -2.50 -8.72
C ALA A 121 24.70 -1.48 -9.49
N SER A 122 25.69 -1.93 -10.27
CA SER A 122 26.51 -1.06 -11.12
C SER A 122 25.64 -0.26 -12.11
N THR A 123 24.70 -0.92 -12.80
CA THR A 123 23.79 -0.24 -13.74
C THR A 123 22.95 0.84 -13.05
N PHE A 124 22.48 0.57 -11.84
CA PHE A 124 21.68 1.51 -11.05
C PHE A 124 22.50 2.71 -10.56
N TYR A 125 23.68 2.49 -9.96
CA TYR A 125 24.53 3.58 -9.46
C TYR A 125 25.21 4.39 -10.57
N CYS A 126 25.37 3.82 -11.77
CA CYS A 126 25.88 4.55 -12.94
C CYS A 126 24.78 5.31 -13.69
N ASN A 127 23.52 5.29 -13.24
CA ASN A 127 22.43 6.02 -13.89
C ASN A 127 22.44 7.49 -13.46
N GLU A 128 22.91 8.37 -14.34
CA GLU A 128 23.04 9.81 -14.08
C GLU A 128 21.71 10.47 -13.68
N ASN A 129 20.62 10.14 -14.37
CA ASN A 129 19.29 10.70 -14.06
C ASN A 129 18.87 10.36 -12.62
N LEU A 130 19.07 9.11 -12.19
CA LEU A 130 18.73 8.67 -10.83
C LEU A 130 19.68 9.25 -9.77
N ASN A 131 20.93 9.49 -10.15
CA ASN A 131 21.91 10.15 -9.28
C ASN A 131 21.55 11.62 -9.05
N GLU A 132 21.17 12.35 -10.10
CA GLU A 132 20.80 13.76 -10.02
C GLU A 132 19.61 14.00 -9.08
N VAL A 133 18.61 13.12 -9.11
CA VAL A 133 17.45 13.20 -8.21
C VAL A 133 17.70 12.55 -6.83
N GLY A 134 18.92 12.06 -6.59
CA GLY A 134 19.37 11.48 -5.33
C GLY A 134 18.73 10.14 -4.97
N VAL A 135 18.09 9.46 -5.92
CA VAL A 135 17.43 8.17 -5.68
C VAL A 135 18.44 7.14 -5.24
N THR A 136 19.56 7.07 -5.94
CA THR A 136 20.60 6.05 -5.72
C THR A 136 21.19 6.12 -4.31
N ALA A 137 21.31 7.32 -3.73
CA ALA A 137 21.78 7.53 -2.37
C ALA A 137 20.88 6.92 -1.29
N ARG A 138 19.61 6.65 -1.61
CA ARG A 138 18.61 6.08 -0.69
C ARG A 138 18.58 4.55 -0.71
N PHE A 139 19.38 3.92 -1.57
CA PHE A 139 19.43 2.48 -1.74
C PHE A 139 20.78 1.96 -1.23
N VAL A 140 20.73 0.97 -0.34
CA VAL A 140 21.91 0.23 0.12
C VAL A 140 21.83 -1.19 -0.45
N PRO A 141 22.82 -1.61 -1.26
CA PRO A 141 22.81 -2.93 -1.86
C PRO A 141 23.32 -3.95 -0.84
N PHE A 142 22.64 -5.09 -0.73
CA PHE A 142 23.16 -6.21 0.03
C PHE A 142 23.74 -7.24 -0.94
N PHE A 143 25.06 -7.42 -0.88
CA PHE A 143 25.76 -8.42 -1.68
C PHE A 143 25.95 -9.70 -0.85
N HIS A 144 25.33 -10.79 -1.30
CA HIS A 144 25.68 -12.11 -0.80
C HIS A 144 26.96 -12.60 -1.48
N GLY A 145 28.03 -12.76 -0.69
CA GLY A 145 29.24 -13.46 -1.12
C GLY A 145 28.99 -14.96 -1.13
N GLY A 146 28.64 -15.51 -2.28
CA GLY A 146 28.65 -16.96 -2.49
C GLY A 146 30.06 -17.41 -2.82
N SER A 147 30.80 -17.93 -1.84
CA SER A 147 31.89 -18.86 -2.13
C SER A 147 31.29 -20.26 -2.33
N LEU A 148 31.36 -20.76 -3.55
CA LEU A 148 31.48 -22.19 -3.88
C LEU A 148 32.64 -22.33 -4.86
#